data_AF-A0A8S0U1F9-F1
#
_entry.id   AF-A0A8S0U1F9-F1
#
_cell.length_a   1.000
_cell.length_b   1.000
_cell.length_c   1.000
_cell.angle_alpha   90.00
_cell.angle_beta   90.00
_cell.angle_gamma   90.00
#
_symmetry.space_group_name_H-M   'P 1'
#
loop_
_entity.id
_entity.type
_entity.pdbx_description
1 polymer ?
#
loop_
_entity_poly.entity_id
_entity_poly.type
_entity_poly.pdbx_seq_one_letter_code
_entity_poly.pdbx_strand_id
1 'polypeptide(L)'
;MAPKTQRVTRNPELIRGVGKYSRSQMYHKRGLWAIKAKNGGKFPIHEKKSVAAEPVAVKAPKFYPADDVKKPLSNKRKHKPTKLRASITPGTVLIILTGRFKGKRVVFLKQLASGLLLVTGPFKINGVPLRRVNQAYVVATSTKVDISGVNVEKFDDKYFAKQAEKKKKKGETEFFEAEKEVFLLFSPKNNYPVILFGCADTNHPL
;
A
#
# COMPACT_ATOMS: atom_id res chain seq x y z
N MET A 1 19.60 -25.03 17.48
CA MET A 1 19.49 -25.24 16.03
C MET A 1 19.85 -23.93 15.33
N ALA A 2 20.95 -23.89 14.58
CA ALA A 2 21.36 -22.68 13.85
C ALA A 2 20.26 -22.28 12.84
N PRO A 3 19.99 -20.97 12.64
CA PRO A 3 19.01 -20.53 11.66
C PRO A 3 19.43 -21.01 10.28
N LYS A 4 18.56 -21.77 9.59
CA LYS A 4 18.77 -22.17 8.20
C LYS A 4 18.99 -20.91 7.37
N THR A 5 20.20 -20.72 6.86
CA THR A 5 20.56 -19.59 5.99
C THR A 5 19.60 -19.57 4.81
N GLN A 6 19.01 -18.41 4.52
CA GLN A 6 18.08 -18.26 3.40
C GLN A 6 18.75 -18.69 2.10
N ARG A 7 18.08 -19.57 1.35
CA ARG A 7 18.63 -20.18 0.14
C ARG A 7 18.55 -19.18 -1.02
N VAL A 8 19.60 -18.39 -1.24
CA VAL A 8 19.70 -17.45 -2.36
C VAL A 8 19.85 -18.21 -3.69
N THR A 9 19.32 -17.66 -4.78
CA THR A 9 19.44 -18.27 -6.11
C THR A 9 20.90 -18.28 -6.57
N ARG A 10 21.42 -19.46 -6.93
CA ARG A 10 22.79 -19.62 -7.47
C ARG A 10 22.94 -19.17 -8.93
N ASN A 11 21.85 -18.69 -9.55
CA ASN A 11 21.84 -18.14 -10.90
C ASN A 11 21.36 -16.68 -10.82
N PRO A 12 22.24 -15.68 -10.98
CA PRO A 12 21.82 -14.29 -11.07
C PRO A 12 21.03 -14.06 -12.37
N GLU A 13 20.10 -13.12 -12.36
CA GLU A 13 19.35 -12.73 -13.57
C GLU A 13 20.23 -11.89 -14.50
N LEU A 14 20.22 -12.20 -15.79
CA LEU A 14 20.81 -11.34 -16.82
C LEU A 14 19.81 -10.25 -17.22
N ILE A 15 18.58 -10.69 -17.51
CA ILE A 15 17.40 -9.86 -17.76
C ILE A 15 16.26 -10.54 -16.99
N ARG A 16 15.21 -9.79 -16.63
CA ARG A 16 14.05 -10.33 -15.90
C ARG A 16 13.49 -11.58 -16.61
N GLY A 17 13.55 -12.73 -15.93
CA GLY A 17 13.08 -14.02 -16.44
C GLY A 17 14.12 -14.86 -17.19
N VAL A 18 15.32 -14.32 -17.43
CA VAL A 18 16.44 -15.04 -18.07
C VAL A 18 17.63 -15.07 -17.12
N GLY A 19 18.01 -16.27 -16.66
CA GLY A 19 19.19 -16.47 -15.83
C GLY A 19 20.49 -16.31 -16.63
N LYS A 20 21.56 -15.86 -15.98
CA LYS A 20 22.89 -15.68 -16.58
C LYS A 20 23.52 -17.00 -17.04
N TYR A 21 23.32 -18.07 -16.26
CA TYR A 21 23.89 -19.39 -16.54
C TYR A 21 22.90 -20.32 -17.22
N SER A 22 23.40 -21.14 -18.15
CA SER A 22 22.63 -22.18 -18.84
C SER A 22 22.28 -23.36 -17.90
N ARG A 23 21.37 -24.23 -18.35
CA ARG A 23 20.91 -25.39 -17.56
C ARG A 23 22.04 -26.35 -17.19
N SER A 24 23.00 -26.59 -18.10
CA SER A 24 24.13 -27.50 -17.88
C SER A 24 25.11 -26.95 -16.84
N GLN A 25 25.49 -25.67 -16.95
CA GLN A 25 26.33 -25.02 -15.95
C GLN A 25 25.65 -25.02 -14.57
N MET A 26 24.33 -24.77 -14.51
CA MET A 26 23.57 -24.83 -13.27
C MET A 26 23.45 -26.24 -12.69
N TYR A 27 23.40 -27.27 -13.53
CA TYR A 27 23.40 -28.66 -13.12
C TYR A 27 24.69 -29.02 -12.37
N HIS A 28 25.84 -28.57 -12.87
CA HIS A 28 27.14 -28.75 -12.21
C HIS A 28 27.26 -27.89 -10.94
N LYS A 29 26.94 -26.59 -11.01
CA LYS A 29 27.01 -25.67 -9.85
C LYS A 29 26.08 -26.04 -8.71
N ARG A 30 24.92 -26.64 -8.99
CA ARG A 30 24.01 -27.10 -7.93
C ARG A 30 24.46 -28.42 -7.29
N GLY A 31 25.47 -29.10 -7.83
CA GLY A 31 25.91 -30.41 -7.39
C GLY A 31 24.87 -31.50 -7.68
N LEU A 32 23.91 -31.25 -8.59
CA LEU A 32 22.86 -32.21 -8.92
C LEU A 32 23.45 -33.47 -9.56
N TRP A 33 24.54 -33.34 -10.32
CA TRP A 33 25.29 -34.45 -10.87
C TRP A 33 25.83 -35.40 -9.79
N ALA A 34 26.38 -34.86 -8.70
CA ALA A 34 26.92 -35.65 -7.60
C ALA A 34 25.80 -36.32 -6.79
N ILE A 35 24.68 -35.63 -6.58
CA ILE A 35 23.50 -36.22 -5.92
C ILE A 35 22.92 -37.35 -6.78
N LYS A 36 22.83 -37.15 -8.10
CA LYS A 36 22.34 -38.16 -9.04
C LYS A 36 23.29 -39.38 -9.08
N ALA A 37 24.60 -39.17 -9.05
CA ALA A 37 25.58 -40.24 -8.99
C ALA A 37 25.46 -41.06 -7.69
N LYS A 38 25.29 -40.38 -6.55
CA LYS A 38 25.10 -41.03 -5.24
C LYS A 38 23.81 -41.85 -5.15
N ASN A 39 22.78 -41.47 -5.90
CA ASN A 39 21.47 -42.12 -5.87
C ASN A 39 21.25 -43.05 -7.09
N GLY A 40 22.32 -43.68 -7.60
CA GLY A 40 22.22 -44.70 -8.65
C GLY A 40 21.64 -44.18 -9.96
N GLY A 41 21.89 -42.92 -10.32
CA GLY A 41 21.41 -42.30 -11.55
C GLY A 41 20.00 -41.71 -11.46
N LYS A 42 19.29 -41.80 -10.31
CA LYS A 42 17.95 -41.24 -10.10
C LYS A 42 17.98 -40.09 -9.09
N PHE A 43 17.11 -39.09 -9.25
CA PHE A 43 16.95 -38.05 -8.24
C PHE A 43 16.10 -38.58 -7.07
N PRO A 44 16.38 -38.17 -5.82
CA PRO A 44 15.57 -38.57 -4.68
C PRO A 44 14.13 -38.04 -4.82
N ILE A 45 13.15 -38.93 -4.74
CA ILE A 45 11.72 -38.62 -4.77
C ILE A 45 11.20 -38.75 -3.33
N HIS A 46 10.48 -37.73 -2.86
CA HIS A 46 9.70 -37.85 -1.62
C HIS A 46 8.32 -38.38 -1.99
N GLU A 47 7.96 -39.55 -1.46
CA GLU A 47 6.62 -40.11 -1.59
C GLU A 47 5.61 -39.15 -0.97
N LYS A 48 4.53 -38.86 -1.72
CA LYS A 48 3.45 -38.00 -1.20
C LYS A 48 2.80 -38.70 -0.02
N LYS A 49 2.96 -38.12 1.17
CA LYS A 49 2.28 -38.54 2.39
C LYS A 49 0.77 -38.53 2.12
N SER A 50 0.15 -39.71 2.18
CA SER A 50 -1.30 -39.88 2.07
C SER A 50 -1.96 -39.08 3.20
N VAL A 51 -2.95 -38.26 2.84
CA VAL A 51 -3.71 -37.47 3.81
C VAL A 51 -4.66 -38.43 4.52
N ALA A 52 -4.21 -38.97 5.66
CA ALA A 52 -5.05 -39.70 6.60
C ALA A 52 -5.64 -38.70 7.59
N ALA A 53 -6.87 -38.26 7.34
CA ALA A 53 -7.85 -37.79 8.33
C ALA A 53 -9.17 -37.49 7.60
N GLU A 54 -10.19 -38.31 7.89
CA GLU A 54 -11.56 -38.11 7.40
C GLU A 54 -12.12 -36.76 7.90
N PRO A 55 -12.67 -35.90 7.04
CA PRO A 55 -13.28 -34.65 7.48
C PRO A 55 -14.67 -34.91 8.10
N VAL A 56 -14.85 -34.45 9.33
CA VAL A 56 -16.14 -34.39 10.05
C VAL A 56 -17.24 -33.81 9.14
N ALA A 57 -18.36 -34.53 9.02
CA ALA A 57 -19.45 -34.21 8.09
C ALA A 57 -20.08 -32.84 8.39
N VAL A 58 -19.87 -31.87 7.49
CA VAL A 58 -20.49 -30.54 7.52
C VAL A 58 -21.96 -30.66 7.08
N LYS A 59 -22.90 -30.27 7.95
CA LYS A 59 -24.35 -30.25 7.64
C LYS A 59 -24.62 -29.32 6.45
N ALA A 60 -25.34 -29.81 5.45
CA ALA A 60 -25.69 -29.04 4.26
C ALA A 60 -26.61 -27.85 4.60
N PRO A 61 -26.52 -26.72 3.86
CA PRO A 61 -27.41 -25.58 4.05
C PRO A 61 -28.87 -25.98 3.75
N LYS A 62 -29.81 -25.44 4.53
CA LYS A 62 -31.25 -25.74 4.40
C LYS A 62 -31.91 -25.12 3.16
N PHE A 63 -31.30 -24.06 2.61
CA PHE A 63 -31.84 -23.28 1.51
C PHE A 63 -30.91 -23.34 0.29
N TYR A 64 -31.46 -23.68 -0.87
CA TYR A 64 -30.77 -23.67 -2.16
C TYR A 64 -31.41 -22.59 -3.06
N PRO A 65 -30.62 -21.68 -3.66
CA PRO A 65 -31.14 -20.75 -4.66
C PRO A 65 -31.57 -21.52 -5.92
N ALA A 66 -32.53 -20.97 -6.68
CA ALA A 66 -33.00 -21.58 -7.92
C ALA A 66 -31.95 -21.56 -9.05
N ASP A 67 -31.05 -20.56 -9.03
CA ASP A 67 -30.00 -20.39 -10.02
C ASP A 67 -28.60 -20.47 -9.39
N ASP A 68 -27.71 -21.22 -10.03
CA ASP A 68 -26.30 -21.34 -9.64
C ASP A 68 -25.44 -20.23 -10.26
N VAL A 69 -24.81 -19.40 -9.42
CA VAL A 69 -23.82 -18.42 -9.88
C VAL A 69 -22.48 -19.13 -10.14
N LYS A 70 -22.06 -19.15 -11.41
CA LYS A 70 -20.77 -19.72 -11.81
C LYS A 70 -19.61 -19.05 -11.06
N LYS A 71 -18.71 -19.87 -10.51
CA LYS A 71 -17.50 -19.38 -9.84
C LYS A 71 -16.62 -18.62 -10.86
N PRO A 72 -16.13 -17.42 -10.53
CA PRO A 72 -15.25 -16.68 -11.41
C PRO A 72 -13.93 -17.42 -11.60
N LEU A 73 -13.36 -17.31 -12.80
CA LEU A 73 -12.07 -17.92 -13.13
C LEU A 73 -10.96 -17.39 -12.22
N SER A 74 -10.01 -18.25 -11.85
CA SER A 74 -8.89 -17.88 -10.98
C SER A 74 -7.95 -16.90 -11.70
N ASN A 75 -7.96 -15.63 -11.26
CA ASN A 75 -7.04 -14.62 -11.76
C ASN A 75 -5.74 -14.61 -10.94
N LYS A 76 -4.60 -14.84 -11.60
CA LYS A 76 -3.26 -14.81 -10.97
C LYS A 76 -2.67 -13.40 -10.85
N ARG A 77 -3.38 -12.34 -11.30
CA ARG A 77 -2.90 -10.95 -11.25
C ARG A 77 -2.91 -10.45 -9.81
N LYS A 78 -1.72 -10.14 -9.30
CA LYS A 78 -1.53 -9.46 -8.00
C LYS A 78 -1.33 -7.97 -8.23
N HIS A 79 -1.93 -7.13 -7.38
CA HIS A 79 -1.65 -5.70 -7.37
C HIS A 79 -0.18 -5.48 -6.99
N LYS A 80 0.52 -4.71 -7.82
CA LYS A 80 1.91 -4.33 -7.58
C LYS A 80 1.96 -2.88 -7.09
N PRO A 81 2.90 -2.55 -6.18
CA PRO A 81 3.13 -1.15 -5.82
C PRO A 81 3.52 -0.35 -7.06
N THR A 82 3.16 0.93 -7.08
CA THR A 82 3.48 1.82 -8.19
C THR A 82 4.98 2.10 -8.24
N LYS A 83 5.55 2.14 -9.45
CA LYS A 83 6.96 2.47 -9.64
C LYS A 83 7.13 3.99 -9.65
N LEU A 84 8.06 4.50 -8.85
CA LEU A 84 8.42 5.91 -8.89
C LEU A 84 9.04 6.31 -10.23
N ARG A 85 8.68 7.51 -10.68
CA ARG A 85 9.29 8.18 -11.83
C ARG A 85 10.67 8.67 -11.40
N ALA A 86 11.66 8.58 -12.30
CA ALA A 86 13.03 8.99 -12.00
C ALA A 86 13.16 10.48 -11.59
N SER A 87 12.24 11.33 -12.06
CA SER A 87 12.22 12.75 -11.71
C SER A 87 11.78 13.04 -10.26
N ILE A 88 11.16 12.06 -9.58
CA ILE A 88 10.65 12.22 -8.22
C ILE A 88 11.66 11.59 -7.28
N THR A 89 12.53 12.43 -6.74
CA THR A 89 13.49 12.09 -5.68
C THR A 89 13.03 12.69 -4.36
N PRO A 90 13.32 12.07 -3.19
CA PRO A 90 13.05 12.70 -1.90
C PRO A 90 13.68 14.10 -1.90
N GLY A 91 12.92 15.14 -1.55
CA GLY A 91 13.40 16.52 -1.72
C GLY A 91 12.85 17.27 -2.92
N THR A 92 12.37 16.58 -3.94
CA THR A 92 11.86 17.23 -5.14
C THR A 92 10.61 18.05 -4.83
N VAL A 93 10.56 19.28 -5.36
CA VAL A 93 9.37 20.10 -5.31
C VAL A 93 8.38 19.63 -6.38
N LEU A 94 7.13 19.53 -5.98
CA LEU A 94 6.02 18.96 -6.70
C LEU A 94 4.94 20.03 -6.85
N ILE A 95 4.35 20.13 -8.05
CA ILE A 95 3.16 20.94 -8.29
C ILE A 95 1.96 19.99 -8.30
N ILE A 96 1.02 20.19 -7.37
CA ILE A 96 -0.22 19.43 -7.34
C ILE A 96 -1.16 19.97 -8.41
N LEU A 97 -1.71 19.09 -9.24
CA LEU A 97 -2.63 19.48 -10.32
C LEU A 97 -4.10 19.46 -9.89
N THR A 98 -4.47 18.60 -8.94
CA THR A 98 -5.87 18.31 -8.59
C THR A 98 -6.19 18.53 -7.11
N GLY A 99 -7.47 18.70 -6.79
CA GLY A 99 -7.97 18.90 -5.43
C GLY A 99 -7.83 20.34 -4.93
N ARG A 100 -8.03 20.52 -3.61
CA ARG A 100 -8.03 21.85 -2.95
C ARG A 100 -6.68 22.58 -3.03
N PHE A 101 -5.59 21.84 -3.15
CA PHE A 101 -4.23 22.39 -3.17
C PHE A 101 -3.63 22.45 -4.59
N LYS A 102 -4.48 22.49 -5.63
CA LYS A 102 -4.06 22.65 -7.02
C LYS A 102 -3.18 23.91 -7.21
N GLY A 103 -2.14 23.81 -8.02
CA GLY A 103 -1.18 24.89 -8.31
C GLY A 103 -0.16 25.16 -7.20
N LYS A 104 -0.33 24.60 -6.00
CA LYS A 104 0.63 24.81 -4.90
C LYS A 104 1.90 24.01 -5.13
N ARG A 105 3.03 24.60 -4.74
CA ARG A 105 4.35 23.96 -4.71
C ARG A 105 4.54 23.25 -3.38
N VAL A 106 4.90 21.98 -3.43
CA VAL A 106 4.87 21.09 -2.27
C VAL A 106 6.08 20.17 -2.29
N VAL A 107 6.61 19.77 -1.15
CA VAL A 107 7.85 19.00 -1.07
C VAL A 107 7.55 17.50 -0.93
N PHE A 108 8.23 16.67 -1.71
CA PHE A 108 8.13 15.21 -1.63
C PHE A 108 9.00 14.64 -0.50
N LEU A 109 8.41 13.78 0.33
CA LEU A 109 9.11 13.12 1.44
C LEU A 109 9.45 11.66 1.11
N LYS A 110 8.44 10.79 1.07
CA LYS A 110 8.60 9.35 0.83
C LYS A 110 7.45 8.80 0.01
N GLN A 111 7.68 7.65 -0.62
CA GLN A 111 6.60 6.83 -1.17
C GLN A 111 6.04 5.93 -0.07
N LEU A 112 4.73 5.84 0.03
CA LEU A 112 4.04 4.93 0.95
C LEU A 112 3.94 3.53 0.36
N ALA A 113 3.64 2.53 1.20
CA ALA A 113 3.49 1.14 0.77
C ALA A 113 2.35 0.95 -0.25
N SER A 114 1.31 1.78 -0.18
CA SER A 114 0.25 1.86 -1.20
C SER A 114 0.72 2.34 -2.58
N GLY A 115 1.89 2.96 -2.65
CA GLY A 115 2.41 3.60 -3.86
C GLY A 115 2.04 5.08 -4.00
N LEU A 116 1.31 5.65 -3.04
CA LEU A 116 1.01 7.08 -2.99
C LEU A 116 2.23 7.88 -2.48
N LEU A 117 2.32 9.13 -2.91
CA LEU A 117 3.36 10.05 -2.47
C LEU A 117 2.94 10.71 -1.16
N LEU A 118 3.82 10.67 -0.16
CA LEU A 118 3.69 11.51 1.03
C LEU A 118 4.34 12.86 0.73
N VAL A 119 3.51 13.89 0.82
CA VAL A 119 3.85 15.24 0.39
C VAL A 119 3.56 16.20 1.54
N THR A 120 4.46 17.18 1.74
CA THR A 120 4.28 18.25 2.73
C THR A 120 4.52 19.60 2.09
N GLY A 121 3.59 20.53 2.24
CA GLY A 121 3.91 21.94 2.05
C GLY A 121 4.26 22.46 3.43
N PRO A 122 5.37 23.18 3.62
CA PRO A 122 5.61 23.85 4.89
C PRO A 122 4.35 24.64 5.27
N PHE A 123 3.63 24.20 6.31
CA PHE A 123 2.22 24.57 6.51
C PHE A 123 2.08 26.09 6.71
N LYS A 124 3.09 26.71 7.31
CA LYS A 124 3.20 28.16 7.50
C LYS A 124 3.22 28.96 6.20
N ILE A 125 3.74 28.39 5.12
CA ILE A 125 3.92 29.09 3.83
C ILE A 125 2.74 28.79 2.92
N ASN A 126 2.44 27.50 2.73
CA ASN A 126 1.54 27.07 1.65
C ASN A 126 0.17 26.61 2.18
N GLY A 127 0.00 26.41 3.48
CA GLY A 127 -1.22 25.87 4.09
C GLY A 127 -1.56 24.45 3.63
N VAL A 128 -0.59 23.71 3.07
CA VAL A 128 -0.77 22.31 2.64
C VAL A 128 -0.27 21.41 3.77
N PRO A 129 -1.14 20.68 4.49
CA PRO A 129 -0.70 19.77 5.54
C PRO A 129 0.01 18.54 4.94
N LEU A 130 0.48 17.64 5.80
CA LEU A 130 0.88 16.31 5.37
C LEU A 130 -0.28 15.62 4.65
N ARG A 131 -0.07 15.27 3.37
CA ARG A 131 -1.12 14.74 2.52
C ARG A 131 -0.57 13.62 1.62
N ARG A 132 -1.43 12.64 1.36
CA ARG A 132 -1.19 11.59 0.36
C ARG A 132 -1.66 12.08 -1.01
N VAL A 133 -0.80 11.98 -2.01
CA VAL A 133 -1.10 12.40 -3.38
C VAL A 133 -0.72 11.30 -4.36
N ASN A 134 -1.55 11.08 -5.38
CA ASN A 134 -1.23 10.15 -6.46
C ASN A 134 -0.21 10.80 -7.40
N GLN A 135 0.82 10.05 -7.75
CA GLN A 135 1.90 10.44 -8.65
C GLN A 135 1.44 10.94 -10.03
N ALA A 136 0.30 10.45 -10.53
CA ALA A 136 -0.24 10.87 -11.83
C ALA A 136 -0.69 12.35 -11.84
N TYR A 137 -1.11 12.88 -10.70
CA TYR A 137 -1.65 14.25 -10.58
C TYR A 137 -0.61 15.26 -10.10
N VAL A 138 0.65 14.97 -10.36
CA VAL A 138 1.77 15.78 -9.90
C VAL A 138 2.78 16.00 -11.02
N VAL A 139 3.22 17.25 -11.14
CA VAL A 139 4.37 17.62 -11.97
C VAL A 139 5.58 17.77 -11.06
N ALA A 140 6.64 17.00 -11.35
CA ALA A 140 7.92 17.13 -10.69
C ALA A 140 8.69 18.29 -11.31
N THR A 141 9.17 19.23 -10.50
CA THR A 141 10.05 20.29 -10.97
C THR A 141 11.52 19.87 -10.83
N SER A 142 12.43 20.64 -11.41
CA SER A 142 13.89 20.43 -11.30
C SER A 142 14.45 20.84 -9.94
N THR A 143 13.76 21.70 -9.20
CA THR A 143 14.17 22.20 -7.88
C THR A 143 14.11 21.10 -6.83
N LYS A 144 15.21 20.92 -6.10
CA LYS A 144 15.36 19.94 -5.02
C LYS A 144 15.75 20.65 -3.73
N VAL A 145 15.21 20.16 -2.62
CA VAL A 145 15.53 20.59 -1.27
C VAL A 145 16.11 19.38 -0.54
N ASP A 146 17.18 19.56 0.22
CA ASP A 146 17.79 18.45 0.96
C ASP A 146 16.98 18.10 2.21
N ILE A 147 16.65 16.81 2.37
CA ILE A 147 15.74 16.30 3.44
C ILE A 147 16.41 15.14 4.23
N SER A 148 17.73 15.14 4.33
CA SER A 148 18.46 14.07 5.03
C SER A 148 18.14 13.96 6.52
N GLY A 149 17.74 15.06 7.17
CA GLY A 149 17.47 15.11 8.62
C GLY A 149 16.02 14.89 9.07
N VAL A 150 15.07 14.61 8.16
CA VAL A 150 13.64 14.52 8.54
C VAL A 150 13.22 13.07 8.78
N ASN A 151 12.72 12.79 9.98
CA ASN A 151 12.19 11.48 10.34
C ASN A 151 10.75 11.27 9.82
N VAL A 152 10.58 10.35 8.86
CA VAL A 152 9.30 10.09 8.17
C VAL A 152 8.73 8.69 8.46
N GLU A 153 9.35 7.92 9.36
CA GLU A 153 8.99 6.52 9.63
C GLU A 153 7.59 6.37 10.24
N LYS A 154 7.18 7.32 11.09
CA LYS A 154 5.89 7.27 11.81
C LYS A 154 4.65 7.39 10.91
N PHE A 155 4.81 7.84 9.67
CA PHE A 155 3.69 8.15 8.78
C PHE A 155 3.42 7.03 7.79
N ASP A 156 2.40 6.22 8.06
CA ASP A 156 1.96 5.14 7.17
C ASP A 156 0.57 5.39 6.60
N ASP A 157 0.16 4.57 5.63
CA ASP A 157 -1.16 4.69 4.99
C ASP A 157 -2.33 4.62 5.98
N LYS A 158 -2.16 3.91 7.10
CA LYS A 158 -3.15 3.80 8.18
C LYS A 158 -3.37 5.13 8.90
N TYR A 159 -2.33 5.95 9.02
CA TYR A 159 -2.41 7.27 9.66
C TYR A 159 -3.38 8.20 8.93
N PHE A 160 -3.48 8.04 7.61
CA PHE A 160 -4.31 8.89 6.74
C PHE A 160 -5.63 8.20 6.32
N ALA A 161 -6.00 7.10 6.96
CA ALA A 161 -7.28 6.46 6.72
C ALA A 161 -8.40 7.37 7.25
N LYS A 162 -9.43 7.60 6.42
CA LYS A 162 -10.63 8.28 6.91
C LYS A 162 -11.34 7.35 7.88
N GLN A 163 -11.73 7.86 9.04
CA GLN A 163 -12.65 7.14 9.92
C GLN A 163 -14.00 7.08 9.20
N ALA A 164 -14.44 5.87 8.86
CA ALA A 164 -15.78 5.64 8.33
C ALA A 164 -16.65 5.27 9.51
N GLU A 165 -17.55 6.16 9.90
CA GLU A 165 -18.57 5.82 10.88
C GLU A 165 -19.50 4.77 10.27
N LYS A 166 -19.58 3.60 10.91
CA LYS A 166 -20.55 2.59 10.50
C LYS A 166 -21.93 3.15 10.78
N LYS A 167 -22.66 3.50 9.73
CA LYS A 167 -24.09 3.81 9.80
C LYS A 167 -24.77 2.63 10.52
N LYS A 168 -25.12 2.82 11.79
CA LYS A 168 -26.13 1.97 12.47
C LYS A 168 -27.40 2.11 11.63
N LYS A 169 -28.15 1.02 11.40
CA LYS A 169 -29.43 1.06 10.66
C LYS A 169 -30.27 2.22 11.22
N LYS A 170 -30.42 3.29 10.45
CA LYS A 170 -31.09 4.53 10.86
C LYS A 170 -32.13 4.86 9.81
N GLY A 171 -33.34 5.11 10.30
CA GLY A 171 -34.53 5.42 9.51
C GLY A 171 -34.43 6.79 8.83
N GLU A 172 -35.51 7.16 8.14
CA GLU A 172 -35.58 8.18 7.09
C GLU A 172 -35.15 9.60 7.51
N THR A 173 -35.12 9.93 8.80
CA THR A 173 -34.86 11.29 9.30
C THR A 173 -33.39 11.73 9.32
N GLU A 174 -32.43 10.81 9.26
CA GLU A 174 -31.00 11.14 9.38
C GLU A 174 -30.26 11.17 8.03
N PHE A 175 -31.00 11.08 6.92
CA PHE A 175 -30.45 11.13 5.57
C PHE A 175 -29.94 12.53 5.18
N PHE A 176 -30.48 13.59 5.79
CA PHE A 176 -30.18 15.00 5.44
C PHE A 176 -29.01 15.63 6.22
N GLU A 177 -28.55 15.05 7.32
CA GLU A 177 -27.44 15.62 8.11
C GLU A 177 -26.04 15.25 7.60
N ALA A 178 -25.93 14.28 6.69
CA ALA A 178 -24.66 13.76 6.19
C ALA A 178 -23.85 14.75 5.32
N GLU A 179 -24.43 15.89 4.91
CA GLU A 179 -23.75 16.89 4.07
C GLU A 179 -22.93 17.93 4.86
N LYS A 180 -23.06 18.00 6.19
CA LYS A 180 -22.40 19.03 7.03
C LYS A 180 -21.18 18.55 7.83
N GLU A 181 -20.48 17.51 7.39
CA GLU A 181 -19.21 17.14 8.02
C GLU A 181 -18.02 17.95 7.49
N VAL A 182 -17.66 19.01 8.23
CA VAL A 182 -16.38 19.71 8.10
C VAL A 182 -15.28 18.82 8.69
N PHE A 183 -14.39 18.33 7.84
CA PHE A 183 -13.26 17.47 8.23
C PHE A 183 -12.24 18.23 9.10
N LEU A 184 -12.32 18.04 10.43
CA LEU A 184 -11.30 18.50 11.37
C LEU A 184 -10.02 17.66 11.24
N LEU A 185 -8.88 18.34 11.06
CA LEU A 185 -7.56 17.72 11.03
C LEU A 185 -7.13 17.35 12.46
N PHE A 186 -7.22 16.07 12.81
CA PHE A 186 -6.69 15.54 14.06
C PHE A 186 -5.15 15.60 14.07
N SER A 187 -4.59 16.46 14.92
CA SER A 187 -3.15 16.51 15.22
C SER A 187 -2.91 15.78 16.55
N PRO A 188 -2.17 14.65 16.59
CA PRO A 188 -1.95 13.87 17.81
C PRO A 188 -0.91 14.49 18.77
N LYS A 189 -0.65 15.81 18.67
CA LYS A 189 0.26 16.54 19.55
C LYS A 189 -0.45 17.81 20.00
N ASN A 190 -1.13 17.70 21.15
CA ASN A 190 -1.53 18.75 22.09
C ASN A 190 -2.93 18.41 22.60
N ASN A 191 -2.95 17.95 23.85
CA ASN A 191 -4.12 17.51 24.57
C ASN A 191 -4.86 18.74 25.13
N TYR A 192 -5.42 19.60 24.27
CA TYR A 192 -6.38 20.66 24.64
C TYR A 192 -7.33 20.97 23.47
N PRO A 193 -8.65 20.99 23.67
CA PRO A 193 -9.59 21.41 22.64
C PRO A 193 -9.55 22.95 22.50
N VAL A 194 -9.03 23.47 21.38
CA VAL A 194 -9.27 24.88 21.02
C VAL A 194 -10.62 24.94 20.32
N ILE A 195 -11.65 25.20 21.12
CA ILE A 195 -12.98 25.56 20.65
C ILE A 195 -12.87 27.00 20.11
N LEU A 196 -12.91 27.17 18.79
CA LEU A 196 -13.15 28.49 18.20
C LEU A 196 -14.66 28.64 18.06
N PHE A 197 -15.29 29.30 19.04
CA PHE A 197 -16.63 29.85 18.92
C PHE A 197 -16.60 30.91 17.81
N GLY A 198 -17.18 30.60 16.65
CA GLY A 198 -17.59 31.60 15.68
C GLY A 198 -18.91 32.20 16.17
N CYS A 199 -18.83 33.37 16.80
CA CYS A 199 -20.00 34.15 17.20
C CYS A 199 -20.81 34.55 15.96
N ALA A 200 -22.10 34.30 16.02
CA ALA A 200 -23.12 34.76 15.10
C ALA A 200 -23.27 36.29 15.14
N ASP A 201 -23.60 36.83 13.96
CA ASP A 201 -24.59 37.89 13.71
C ASP A 201 -24.93 38.87 14.85
N THR A 202 -24.50 40.13 14.69
CA THR A 202 -25.34 41.28 15.07
C THR A 202 -25.28 42.34 13.97
N ASN A 203 -26.31 42.34 13.12
CA ASN A 203 -26.81 43.54 12.46
C ASN A 203 -27.27 44.53 13.55
N HIS A 204 -26.82 45.79 13.48
CA HIS A 204 -27.68 46.99 13.57
C HIS A 204 -26.90 48.30 13.32
N PRO A 205 -27.58 49.41 12.99
CA PRO A 205 -27.17 50.36 11.97
C PRO A 205 -26.68 51.72 12.52
N LEU A 206 -25.92 52.42 11.68
CA LEU A 206 -25.95 53.85 11.30
C LEU A 206 -24.59 54.23 10.72
#